data_AF-A0A932PAX1-F1
#
_entry.id   AF-A0A932PAX1-F1
#
_cell.length_a   1.000
_cell.length_b   1.000
_cell.length_c   1.000
_cell.angle_alpha   90.00
_cell.angle_beta   90.00
_cell.angle_gamma   90.00
#
_symmetry.space_group_name_H-M   'P 1'
#
loop_
_entity.id
_entity.type
_entity.pdbx_description
1 polymer ?
#
loop_
_entity_poly.entity_id
_entity_poly.type
_entity_poly.pdbx_seq_one_letter_code
_entity_poly.pdbx_strand_id
1 'polypeptide(L)'
;TQLTMTQRVPLTGAVIVSTPQDIALLDATKGLNMFRKVDVPVLGIIENMSYYICPKCGDEAHIFGHGGAKAEAARLSTEFLGEVPLDIAIRQTSDAGEPIVVSKPNSPHAKAYMAIAAKIWDKVQTLQAGGRKGPRIVME
;
A
#
# COMPACT_ATOMS: atom_id res chain seq x y z
N THR A 1 2.40 -11.94 -15.55
CA THR A 1 1.44 -11.96 -14.42
C THR A 1 2.18 -11.68 -13.12
N GLN A 2 1.50 -11.41 -12.01
CA GLN A 2 2.14 -11.18 -10.69
C GLN A 2 3.16 -12.32 -10.36
N LEU A 3 2.84 -13.57 -10.70
CA LEU A 3 3.70 -14.74 -10.52
C LEU A 3 5.01 -14.66 -11.34
N THR A 4 4.93 -14.27 -12.61
CA THR A 4 6.12 -14.16 -13.47
C THR A 4 7.12 -13.12 -12.95
N MET A 5 6.63 -12.01 -12.37
CA MET A 5 7.49 -10.98 -11.77
C MET A 5 8.22 -11.51 -10.54
N THR A 6 7.50 -12.23 -9.66
CA THR A 6 8.08 -12.80 -8.43
C THR A 6 9.17 -13.84 -8.70
N GLN A 7 9.15 -14.49 -9.88
CA GLN A 7 10.14 -15.49 -10.28
C GLN A 7 11.35 -14.90 -11.02
N ARG A 8 11.23 -13.70 -11.58
CA ARG A 8 12.28 -13.07 -12.42
C ARG A 8 13.09 -12.02 -11.71
N VAL A 9 12.57 -11.44 -10.64
CA VAL A 9 13.19 -10.31 -9.94
C VAL A 9 13.21 -10.59 -8.44
N PRO A 10 14.34 -10.40 -7.75
CA PRO A 10 14.36 -10.47 -6.29
C PRO A 10 13.50 -9.33 -5.72
N LEU A 11 12.39 -9.68 -5.09
CA LEU A 11 11.47 -8.73 -4.47
C LEU A 11 11.76 -8.61 -2.97
N THR A 12 11.87 -7.37 -2.49
CA THR A 12 11.99 -7.11 -1.03
C THR A 12 10.66 -7.35 -0.32
N GLY A 13 9.54 -7.09 -0.99
CA GLY A 13 8.20 -7.29 -0.49
C GLY A 13 7.15 -6.74 -1.44
N ALA A 14 5.88 -6.89 -1.06
CA ALA A 14 4.72 -6.43 -1.80
C ALA A 14 3.83 -5.54 -0.93
N VAL A 15 3.23 -4.53 -1.55
CA VAL A 15 2.16 -3.70 -0.96
C VAL A 15 0.90 -3.93 -1.76
N ILE A 16 -0.21 -4.16 -1.08
CA ILE A 16 -1.50 -4.39 -1.72
C ILE A 16 -2.32 -3.11 -1.62
N VAL A 17 -2.85 -2.64 -2.76
CA VAL A 17 -3.75 -1.49 -2.81
C VAL A 17 -5.12 -1.99 -3.22
N SER A 18 -6.15 -1.62 -2.48
CA SER A 18 -7.53 -1.97 -2.80
C SER A 18 -8.48 -0.84 -2.44
N THR A 19 -9.71 -0.91 -2.93
CA THR A 19 -10.81 -0.02 -2.55
C THR A 19 -11.72 -0.72 -1.53
N PRO A 20 -12.54 0.00 -0.75
CA PRO A 20 -13.27 -0.59 0.38
C PRO A 20 -14.37 -1.61 0.01
N GLN A 21 -14.72 -1.76 -1.27
CA GLN A 21 -15.77 -2.69 -1.73
C GLN A 21 -15.35 -4.15 -1.63
N ASP A 22 -16.29 -5.01 -1.24
CA ASP A 22 -16.09 -6.46 -1.11
C ASP A 22 -15.44 -7.13 -2.33
N ILE A 23 -15.87 -6.75 -3.54
CA ILE A 23 -15.32 -7.32 -4.78
C ILE A 23 -13.82 -7.01 -4.93
N ALA A 24 -13.40 -5.78 -4.61
CA ALA A 24 -12.00 -5.39 -4.66
C ALA A 24 -11.18 -6.08 -3.55
N LEU A 25 -11.78 -6.29 -2.37
CA LEU A 25 -11.14 -6.99 -1.25
C LEU A 25 -10.94 -8.49 -1.52
N LEU A 26 -11.84 -9.12 -2.27
CA LEU A 26 -11.66 -10.51 -2.71
C LEU A 26 -10.40 -10.68 -3.57
N ASP A 27 -10.12 -9.73 -4.46
CA ASP A 27 -8.92 -9.79 -5.30
C ASP A 27 -7.64 -9.44 -4.52
N ALA A 28 -7.73 -8.49 -3.57
CA ALA A 28 -6.65 -8.21 -2.62
C ALA A 28 -6.25 -9.46 -1.81
N THR A 29 -7.25 -10.23 -1.35
CA THR A 29 -7.04 -11.50 -0.64
C THR A 29 -6.33 -12.54 -1.50
N LYS A 30 -6.72 -12.69 -2.77
CA LYS A 30 -6.05 -13.61 -3.71
C LYS A 30 -4.61 -13.19 -3.95
N GLY A 31 -4.36 -11.90 -4.15
CA GLY A 31 -3.01 -11.36 -4.33
C GLY A 31 -2.11 -11.62 -3.12
N LEU A 32 -2.62 -11.38 -1.91
CA LEU A 32 -1.91 -11.66 -0.66
C LEU A 32 -1.54 -13.14 -0.54
N ASN A 33 -2.48 -14.03 -0.82
CA ASN A 33 -2.25 -15.47 -0.77
C ASN A 33 -1.25 -15.93 -1.86
N MET A 34 -1.22 -15.29 -3.03
CA MET A 34 -0.20 -15.58 -4.03
C MET A 34 1.20 -15.20 -3.51
N PHE A 35 1.39 -13.98 -3.00
CA PHE A 35 2.71 -13.54 -2.51
C PHE A 35 3.23 -14.43 -1.38
N ARG A 36 2.34 -14.88 -0.47
CA ARG A 36 2.69 -15.87 0.56
C ARG A 36 3.17 -17.19 -0.03
N LYS A 37 2.58 -17.68 -1.12
CA LYS A 37 2.98 -18.94 -1.77
C LYS A 37 4.34 -18.88 -2.47
N VAL A 38 4.82 -17.69 -2.80
CA VAL A 38 6.11 -17.47 -3.47
C VAL A 38 7.14 -16.83 -2.53
N ASP A 39 6.91 -16.92 -1.22
CA ASP A 39 7.79 -16.42 -0.16
C ASP A 39 8.13 -14.92 -0.28
N VAL A 40 7.22 -14.12 -0.84
CA VAL A 40 7.37 -12.66 -0.91
C VAL A 40 6.66 -12.01 0.29
N PRO A 41 7.37 -11.24 1.14
CA PRO A 41 6.76 -10.58 2.29
C PRO A 41 5.71 -9.55 1.86
N VAL A 42 4.49 -9.64 2.39
CA VAL A 42 3.48 -8.58 2.21
C VAL A 42 3.65 -7.55 3.33
N LEU A 43 4.06 -6.35 2.95
CA LEU A 43 4.36 -5.24 3.87
C LEU A 43 3.09 -4.66 4.50
N GLY A 44 1.98 -4.70 3.77
CA GLY A 44 0.66 -4.31 4.25
C GLY A 44 -0.31 -3.96 3.14
N ILE A 45 -1.48 -3.47 3.54
CA ILE A 45 -2.60 -3.07 2.68
C ILE A 45 -2.85 -1.56 2.80
N ILE A 46 -3.10 -0.91 1.66
CA ILE A 46 -3.55 0.48 1.55
C ILE A 46 -5.00 0.49 1.06
N GLU A 47 -5.85 1.29 1.70
CA GLU A 47 -7.19 1.59 1.18
C GLU A 47 -7.13 2.83 0.29
N ASN A 48 -7.40 2.67 -1.00
CA ASN A 48 -7.52 3.77 -1.95
C ASN A 48 -9.00 4.15 -2.11
N MET A 49 -9.25 5.42 -2.45
CA MET A 49 -10.60 5.96 -2.60
C MET A 49 -11.47 5.75 -1.34
N SER A 50 -10.88 5.92 -0.15
CA SER A 50 -11.52 5.62 1.15
C SER A 50 -12.66 6.56 1.51
N TYR A 51 -12.52 7.84 1.17
CA TYR A 51 -13.54 8.86 1.37
C TYR A 51 -13.38 9.99 0.35
N TYR A 52 -14.42 10.80 0.20
CA TYR A 52 -14.48 11.98 -0.65
C TYR A 52 -14.93 13.18 0.17
N ILE A 53 -14.21 14.29 0.10
CA ILE A 53 -14.62 15.55 0.72
C ILE A 53 -15.24 16.43 -0.37
N CYS A 54 -16.51 16.80 -0.19
CA CYS A 54 -17.18 17.69 -1.11
C CYS A 54 -16.53 19.09 -1.07
N PRO A 55 -16.00 19.60 -2.20
CA PRO A 55 -15.32 20.91 -2.21
C PRO A 55 -16.31 22.08 -2.04
N LYS A 56 -17.63 21.84 -2.12
CA LYS A 56 -18.65 22.88 -1.99
C LYS A 56 -19.18 23.04 -0.56
N CYS A 57 -19.42 21.93 0.16
CA CYS A 57 -20.00 21.96 1.51
C CYS A 57 -19.07 21.43 2.60
N GLY A 58 -17.98 20.74 2.25
CA GLY A 58 -17.04 20.14 3.20
C GLY A 58 -17.48 18.77 3.75
N ASP A 59 -18.65 18.27 3.34
CA ASP A 59 -19.14 16.97 3.80
C ASP A 59 -18.26 15.83 3.31
N GLU A 60 -18.01 14.87 4.21
CA GLU A 60 -17.33 13.62 3.90
C GLU A 60 -18.35 12.57 3.43
N ALA A 61 -18.07 11.97 2.28
CA ALA A 61 -18.87 10.91 1.69
C ALA A 61 -18.03 9.65 1.44
N HIS A 62 -18.59 8.50 1.77
CA HIS A 62 -17.97 7.19 1.56
C HIS A 62 -18.54 6.54 0.31
N ILE A 63 -18.25 7.14 -0.85
CA ILE A 63 -18.85 6.77 -2.16
C ILE A 63 -18.69 5.27 -2.46
N PHE A 64 -17.58 4.68 -2.01
CA PHE A 64 -17.22 3.30 -2.27
C PHE A 64 -17.27 2.41 -1.01
N GLY A 65 -17.87 2.89 0.08
CA GLY A 65 -17.69 2.32 1.42
C GLY A 65 -16.44 2.88 2.11
N HIS A 66 -16.14 2.40 3.31
CA HIS A 66 -15.00 2.86 4.10
C HIS A 66 -14.53 1.77 5.08
N GLY A 67 -13.21 1.65 5.25
CA GLY A 67 -12.60 0.76 6.24
C GLY A 67 -12.60 -0.73 5.87
N GLY A 68 -13.03 -1.08 4.65
CA GLY A 68 -13.04 -2.45 4.15
C GLY A 68 -11.63 -3.06 4.09
N ALA A 69 -10.64 -2.31 3.58
CA ALA A 69 -9.26 -2.79 3.49
C ALA A 69 -8.59 -2.86 4.87
N LYS A 70 -9.00 -1.99 5.80
CA LYS A 70 -8.52 -2.03 7.20
C LYS A 70 -9.04 -3.27 7.93
N ALA A 71 -10.33 -3.58 7.80
CA ALA A 71 -10.92 -4.79 8.36
C ALA A 71 -10.29 -6.05 7.75
N GLU A 72 -10.07 -6.03 6.43
CA GLU A 72 -9.45 -7.12 5.70
C GLU A 72 -7.98 -7.34 6.10
N ALA A 73 -7.22 -6.26 6.33
CA ALA A 73 -5.86 -6.34 6.85
C ALA A 73 -5.81 -7.06 8.21
N ALA A 74 -6.72 -6.69 9.12
CA ALA A 74 -6.84 -7.36 10.42
C ALA A 74 -7.21 -8.85 10.25
N ARG A 75 -8.19 -9.17 9.39
CA ARG A 75 -8.62 -10.55 9.11
C ARG A 75 -7.49 -11.42 8.56
N LEU A 76 -6.65 -10.86 7.69
CA LEU A 76 -5.52 -11.56 7.06
C LEU A 76 -4.24 -11.55 7.89
N SER A 77 -4.26 -10.95 9.09
CA SER A 77 -3.08 -10.76 9.94
C SER A 77 -1.95 -10.06 9.19
N THR A 78 -2.29 -8.97 8.49
CA THR A 78 -1.34 -8.08 7.81
C THR A 78 -1.57 -6.64 8.27
N GLU A 79 -0.63 -5.75 7.97
CA GLU A 79 -0.69 -4.39 8.46
C GLU A 79 -1.54 -3.49 7.56
N PHE A 80 -2.34 -2.63 8.17
CA PHE A 80 -2.97 -1.52 7.48
C PHE A 80 -2.04 -0.32 7.43
N LEU A 81 -1.55 0.01 6.23
CA LEU A 81 -0.55 1.06 6.04
C LEU A 81 -1.19 2.46 6.08
N GLY A 82 -2.43 2.58 5.62
CA GLY A 82 -3.18 3.82 5.64
C GLY A 82 -4.21 3.87 4.52
N GLU A 83 -4.80 5.04 4.36
CA GLU A 83 -5.83 5.30 3.38
C GLU A 83 -5.57 6.59 2.61
N VAL A 84 -6.09 6.63 1.38
CA VAL A 84 -5.96 7.78 0.47
C VAL A 84 -7.36 8.16 -0.03
N PRO A 85 -7.75 9.43 0.07
CA PRO A 85 -9.06 9.87 -0.37
C PRO A 85 -9.19 9.89 -1.89
N LEU A 86 -10.43 9.87 -2.36
CA LEU A 86 -10.79 10.22 -3.72
C LEU A 86 -10.77 11.76 -3.83
N ASP A 87 -9.77 12.31 -4.52
CA ASP A 87 -9.66 13.75 -4.73
C ASP A 87 -9.26 14.11 -6.17
N ILE A 88 -9.92 15.11 -6.75
CA ILE A 88 -9.67 15.53 -8.12
C ILE A 88 -8.28 16.14 -8.31
N ALA A 89 -7.74 16.79 -7.29
CA ALA A 89 -6.39 17.33 -7.31
C ALA A 89 -5.36 16.22 -7.45
N ILE A 90 -5.54 15.07 -6.77
CA ILE A 90 -4.65 13.90 -6.92
C ILE A 90 -4.62 13.44 -8.38
N ARG A 91 -5.80 13.29 -9.01
CA ARG A 91 -5.90 12.90 -10.42
C ARG A 91 -5.23 13.93 -11.35
N GLN A 92 -5.62 15.20 -11.24
CA GLN A 92 -5.15 16.26 -12.14
C GLN A 92 -3.63 16.47 -12.07
N THR A 93 -3.08 16.48 -10.85
CA THR A 93 -1.63 16.66 -10.63
C THR A 93 -0.84 15.45 -11.14
N SER A 94 -1.36 14.24 -10.94
CA SER A 94 -0.74 13.02 -11.49
C SER A 94 -0.78 12.98 -13.02
N ASP A 95 -1.92 13.32 -13.64
CA ASP A 95 -2.07 13.36 -15.10
C ASP A 95 -1.17 14.42 -15.75
N ALA A 96 -0.92 15.53 -15.04
CA ALA A 96 -0.01 16.58 -15.48
C ALA A 96 1.48 16.23 -15.29
N GLY A 97 1.80 15.10 -14.66
CA GLY A 97 3.18 14.71 -14.36
C GLY A 97 3.81 15.46 -13.17
N GLU A 98 3.01 16.12 -12.34
CA GLU A 98 3.46 16.88 -11.17
C GLU A 98 2.76 16.38 -9.88
N PRO A 99 3.12 15.20 -9.35
CA PRO A 99 2.37 14.50 -8.30
C PRO A 99 2.03 15.38 -7.10
N ILE A 100 0.89 15.09 -6.44
CA ILE A 100 0.36 15.88 -5.31
C ILE A 100 1.37 16.11 -4.16
N VAL A 101 2.30 15.17 -3.95
CA VAL A 101 3.38 15.27 -2.95
C VAL A 101 4.44 16.32 -3.30
N VAL A 102 4.62 16.62 -4.59
CA VAL A 102 5.53 17.65 -5.11
C VAL A 102 4.81 18.98 -5.24
N SER A 103 3.65 19.00 -5.89
CA SER A 103 2.89 20.22 -6.18
C SER A 103 2.24 20.83 -4.94
N LYS A 104 1.82 20.00 -3.98
CA LYS A 104 1.14 20.44 -2.74
C LYS A 104 1.66 19.68 -1.51
N PRO A 105 2.94 19.85 -1.12
CA PRO A 105 3.60 19.05 -0.09
C PRO A 105 2.96 19.16 1.30
N ASN A 106 2.33 20.30 1.60
CA ASN A 106 1.67 20.53 2.89
C ASN A 106 0.20 20.09 2.92
N SER A 107 -0.35 19.59 1.81
CA SER A 107 -1.74 19.15 1.73
C SER A 107 -2.00 17.89 2.58
N PRO A 108 -3.24 17.67 3.05
CA PRO A 108 -3.61 16.43 3.73
C PRO A 108 -3.28 15.18 2.90
N HIS A 109 -3.48 15.25 1.57
CA HIS A 109 -3.17 14.15 0.66
C HIS A 109 -1.68 13.82 0.63
N ALA A 110 -0.82 14.84 0.51
CA ALA A 110 0.62 14.64 0.52
C ALA A 110 1.09 14.03 1.85
N LYS A 111 0.54 14.50 2.97
CA LYS A 111 0.82 13.94 4.31
C LYS A 111 0.40 12.47 4.41
N ALA A 112 -0.76 12.10 3.87
CA ALA A 112 -1.21 10.69 3.85
C ALA A 112 -0.24 9.80 3.08
N TYR A 113 0.18 10.20 1.88
CA TYR A 113 1.18 9.47 1.10
C TYR A 113 2.53 9.37 1.83
N MET A 114 3.02 10.45 2.43
CA MET A 114 4.28 10.45 3.16
C MET A 114 4.24 9.57 4.41
N ALA A 115 3.11 9.55 5.13
CA ALA A 115 2.93 8.66 6.28
C ALA A 115 2.93 7.17 5.87
N ILE A 116 2.26 6.83 4.77
CA ILE A 116 2.29 5.48 4.19
C ILE A 116 3.71 5.11 3.76
N ALA A 117 4.40 6.01 3.05
CA ALA A 117 5.77 5.79 2.59
C ALA A 117 6.75 5.56 3.75
N ALA A 118 6.63 6.33 4.84
CA ALA A 118 7.45 6.15 6.04
C ALA A 118 7.27 4.74 6.65
N LYS A 119 6.03 4.28 6.82
CA LYS A 119 5.76 2.91 7.32
C LYS A 119 6.33 1.83 6.41
N ILE A 120 6.20 2.00 5.09
CA ILE A 120 6.79 1.06 4.12
C ILE A 120 8.31 1.05 4.26
N TRP A 121 8.93 2.23 4.38
CA TRP A 121 10.38 2.39 4.50
C TRP A 121 10.92 1.71 5.77
N ASP A 122 10.27 1.90 6.92
CA ASP A 122 10.65 1.25 8.18
C ASP A 122 10.60 -0.28 8.08
N LYS A 123 9.58 -0.82 7.40
CA LYS A 123 9.44 -2.26 7.15
C LYS A 123 10.55 -2.79 6.24
N VAL A 124 10.85 -2.07 5.16
CA VAL A 124 11.92 -2.41 4.23
C VAL A 124 13.27 -2.47 4.96
N GLN A 125 13.57 -1.46 5.78
CA GLN A 125 14.79 -1.44 6.60
C GLN A 125 14.85 -2.63 7.56
N THR A 126 13.74 -2.94 8.23
CA THR A 126 13.67 -4.08 9.17
C THR A 126 13.95 -5.40 8.46
N LEU A 127 13.39 -5.60 7.25
CA LEU A 127 13.63 -6.81 6.45
C LEU A 127 15.07 -6.90 5.96
N GLN A 128 15.68 -5.78 5.56
CA GLN A 128 17.08 -5.74 5.14
C GLN A 128 18.05 -6.00 6.30
N ALA A 129 17.77 -5.46 7.49
CA ALA A 129 18.56 -5.72 8.69
C ALA A 129 18.46 -7.19 9.16
N GLY A 130 17.35 -7.85 8.88
CA GLY A 130 17.14 -9.29 9.10
C GLY A 130 17.68 -10.20 7.99
N GLY A 131 18.25 -9.65 6.92
CA GLY A 131 18.84 -10.41 5.83
C GLY A 131 19.94 -11.35 6.35
N ARG A 132 19.77 -12.66 6.18
CA ARG A 132 20.72 -13.70 6.59
C ARG A 132 22.15 -13.29 6.24
N LYS A 133 22.99 -13.03 7.26
CA LYS A 133 24.45 -13.15 7.10
C LYS A 133 24.70 -14.56 6.58
N GLY A 134 25.23 -14.69 5.37
CA GLY A 134 25.62 -15.98 4.81
C GLY A 134 26.48 -16.75 5.83
N PRO A 135 26.40 -18.09 5.86
CA PRO A 135 27.15 -18.88 6.82
C PRO A 135 28.63 -18.50 6.74
N ARG A 136 29.26 -18.25 7.90
CA ARG A 136 30.69 -18.00 7.98
C ARG A 136 31.40 -19.32 7.69
N ILE A 137 31.85 -19.50 6.45
CA ILE A 137 32.69 -20.63 6.08
C ILE A 137 34.06 -20.36 6.69
N VAL A 138 34.41 -21.10 7.74
CA VAL A 138 35.74 -21.13 8.33
C VAL A 138 36.47 -22.28 7.65
N MET A 139 37.54 -21.99 6.91
CA MET A 139 38.45 -23.03 6.43
C MET A 139 39.60 -23.12 7.42
N GLU A 140 39.81 -24.32 7.98
CA GLU A 140 41.03 -24.68 8.72
C GLU A 140 42.24 -24.76 7.79
#